data_AF-A0A1B0CMR3-F1
#
_entry.id   AF-A0A1B0CMR3-F1
#
_cell.length_a   1.000
_cell.length_b   1.000
_cell.length_c   1.000
_cell.angle_alpha   90.00
_cell.angle_beta   90.00
_cell.angle_gamma   90.00
#
_symmetry.space_group_name_H-M   'P 1'
#
loop_
_entity.id
_entity.type
_entity.pdbx_description
1 polymer ?
#
loop_
_entity_poly.entity_id
_entity_poly.type
_entity_poly.pdbx_seq_one_letter_code
_entity_poly.pdbx_strand_id
1 'polypeptide(L)'
;MNPLDASEKLPLALVEILNPVYENYVKALEAKQNPPSCQEQFLPQIEHSRIVDILNAAGQSQSSMSDSLPIGIRVIFACDEGFHMNGECVAECNANGQWVTQKEGVCLRKCNAPSIPRDMNLENSTNNVFIVGHRAKLNCSGGLTMKGQPYIECLPTGMWTNVTMKIIIEKIQ
;
A
#
# COMPACT_ATOMS: atom_id res chain seq x y z
N MET A 1 42.57 18.64 57.22
CA MET A 1 41.71 17.74 56.40
C MET A 1 40.48 18.55 56.04
N ASN A 2 40.34 18.92 54.77
CA ASN A 2 39.33 19.88 54.34
C ASN A 2 38.01 19.15 54.02
N PRO A 3 36.84 19.56 54.54
CA PRO A 3 35.56 18.85 54.33
C PRO A 3 34.97 19.00 52.91
N LEU A 4 35.67 19.69 52.01
CA LEU A 4 35.17 20.07 50.68
C LEU A 4 35.46 19.04 49.57
N ASP A 5 36.19 17.97 49.87
CA ASP A 5 36.48 16.89 48.92
C ASP A 5 35.38 15.80 48.89
N ALA A 6 34.28 16.03 49.60
CA ALA A 6 33.06 15.21 49.53
C ALA A 6 32.06 15.74 48.47
N SER A 7 32.52 16.57 47.53
CA SER A 7 31.72 16.99 46.38
C SER A 7 31.84 15.98 45.24
N GLU A 8 30.91 15.02 45.27
CA GLU A 8 30.11 14.72 44.08
C GLU A 8 30.84 14.03 42.91
N LYS A 9 31.54 12.93 43.19
CA LYS A 9 31.68 11.89 42.17
C LYS A 9 30.50 10.94 42.29
N LEU A 10 29.47 11.24 41.51
CA LEU A 10 28.38 10.30 41.28
C LEU A 10 29.02 8.96 40.85
N PRO A 11 28.70 7.82 41.51
CA PRO A 11 29.25 6.53 41.12
C PRO A 11 29.03 6.30 39.62
N LEU A 12 30.01 5.73 38.93
CA LEU A 12 29.91 5.51 37.47
C LEU A 12 28.62 4.75 37.11
N ALA A 13 28.24 3.76 37.93
CA ALA A 13 26.98 3.04 37.81
C ALA A 13 25.72 3.92 37.94
N LEU A 14 25.77 4.99 38.73
CA LEU A 14 24.67 5.95 38.88
C LEU A 14 24.62 6.92 37.68
N VAL A 15 25.77 7.32 37.12
CA VAL A 15 25.84 8.09 35.86
C VAL A 15 25.27 7.28 34.70
N GLU A 16 25.61 5.99 34.61
CA GLU A 16 25.10 5.06 33.59
C GLU A 16 23.57 4.90 33.66
N ILE A 17 22.97 5.00 34.86
CA ILE A 17 21.51 4.93 35.05
C ILE A 17 20.84 6.28 34.76
N LEU A 18 21.43 7.39 35.19
CA LEU A 18 20.81 8.71 35.06
C LEU A 18 20.92 9.28 33.64
N ASN A 19 21.96 8.96 32.89
CA ASN A 19 22.13 9.47 31.52
C ASN A 19 20.93 9.10 30.62
N PRO A 20 20.51 7.83 30.49
CA PRO A 20 19.32 7.47 29.69
C PRO A 20 18.03 8.15 30.19
N VAL A 21 17.87 8.34 31.49
CA VAL A 21 16.69 8.99 32.08
C VAL A 21 16.67 10.48 31.75
N TYR A 22 17.81 11.16 31.91
CA TYR A 22 17.96 12.57 31.56
C TYR A 22 17.76 12.80 30.06
N GLU A 23 18.35 11.96 29.21
CA GLU A 23 18.16 12.01 27.75
C GLU A 23 16.68 11.80 27.36
N ASN A 24 16.00 10.84 27.97
CA ASN A 24 14.56 10.64 27.75
C ASN A 24 13.73 11.84 28.22
N TYR A 25 14.10 12.46 29.35
CA TYR A 25 13.44 13.66 29.86
C TYR A 25 13.62 14.85 28.90
N VAL A 26 14.85 15.10 28.43
CA VAL A 26 15.15 16.16 27.45
C VAL A 26 14.37 15.92 26.15
N LYS A 27 14.37 14.71 25.59
CA LYS A 27 13.57 14.36 24.41
C LYS A 27 12.08 14.61 24.61
N ALA A 28 11.54 14.29 25.79
CA ALA A 28 10.14 14.53 26.10
C ALA A 28 9.82 16.03 26.22
N LEU A 29 10.76 16.86 26.67
CA LEU A 29 10.61 18.32 26.67
C LEU A 29 10.66 18.89 25.25
N GLU A 30 11.60 18.43 24.43
CA GLU A 30 11.71 18.86 23.02
C GLU A 30 10.46 18.51 22.22
N ALA A 31 9.91 17.30 22.40
CA ALA A 31 8.67 16.87 21.74
C ALA A 31 7.45 17.71 22.13
N LYS A 32 7.45 18.36 23.30
CA LYS A 32 6.38 19.30 23.68
C LYS A 32 6.49 20.62 22.92
N GLN A 33 7.71 21.06 22.59
CA GLN A 33 7.93 22.31 21.87
C GLN A 33 7.82 22.13 20.36
N ASN A 34 8.32 20.99 19.84
CA ASN A 34 8.27 20.60 18.44
C ASN A 34 7.66 19.19 18.34
N PRO A 35 6.32 19.08 18.33
CA PRO A 35 5.67 17.80 18.21
C PRO A 35 6.05 17.12 16.89
N PRO A 36 6.20 15.78 16.87
CA PRO A 36 6.42 15.06 15.62
C PRO A 36 5.29 15.36 14.65
N SER A 37 5.64 15.65 13.41
CA SER A 37 4.68 15.93 12.34
C SER A 37 5.22 15.41 11.03
N CYS A 38 4.33 14.95 10.18
CA CYS A 38 4.70 14.49 8.86
C CYS A 38 4.80 15.68 7.91
N GLN A 39 5.78 15.62 7.00
CA GLN A 39 5.93 16.63 5.97
C GLN A 39 5.28 16.17 4.67
N GLU A 40 4.58 17.06 3.98
CA GLU A 40 3.91 16.74 2.70
C GLU A 40 4.91 16.20 1.66
N GLN A 41 6.13 16.73 1.60
CA GLN A 41 7.17 16.30 0.65
C GLN A 41 7.59 14.83 0.79
N PHE A 42 7.37 14.20 1.95
CA PHE A 42 7.70 12.80 2.19
C PHE A 42 6.47 11.90 2.08
N LEU A 43 5.32 12.45 1.70
CA LEU A 43 4.12 11.68 1.44
C LEU A 43 4.40 10.66 0.32
N PRO A 44 3.94 9.41 0.45
CA PRO A 44 4.12 8.41 -0.59
C PRO A 44 3.62 8.89 -1.95
N GLN A 45 4.49 8.83 -2.95
CA GLN A 45 4.17 9.17 -4.33
C GLN A 45 3.80 7.89 -5.05
N ILE A 46 2.50 7.70 -5.31
CA ILE A 46 2.00 6.55 -6.08
C ILE A 46 1.74 7.03 -7.51
N GLU A 47 2.47 6.47 -8.49
CA GLU A 47 2.25 6.78 -9.90
C GLU A 47 0.82 6.48 -10.33
N HIS A 48 0.26 7.33 -11.21
CA HIS A 48 -1.13 7.25 -11.68
C HIS A 48 -2.17 7.29 -10.54
N SER A 49 -1.90 8.11 -9.51
CA SER A 49 -2.82 8.34 -8.40
C SER A 49 -2.97 9.82 -8.07
N ARG A 50 -4.03 10.13 -7.34
CA ARG A 50 -4.29 11.44 -6.74
C ARG A 50 -4.81 11.28 -5.32
N ILE A 51 -4.58 12.30 -4.50
CA ILE A 51 -5.20 12.40 -3.18
C ILE A 51 -6.69 12.71 -3.39
N VAL A 52 -7.56 11.95 -2.73
CA VAL A 52 -9.02 12.14 -2.79
C VAL A 52 -9.63 12.58 -1.47
N ASP A 53 -8.94 12.35 -0.35
CA ASP A 53 -9.35 12.86 0.95
C ASP A 53 -8.16 12.97 1.89
N ILE A 54 -8.28 13.86 2.88
CA ILE A 54 -7.35 14.01 4.00
C ILE A 54 -8.19 13.96 5.26
N LEU A 55 -8.01 12.93 6.07
CA LEU A 55 -8.78 12.73 7.29
C LEU A 55 -7.94 13.10 8.51
N ASN A 56 -8.51 13.88 9.43
CA ASN A 56 -7.93 14.06 10.74
C ASN A 56 -8.02 12.78 11.60
N ALA A 57 -7.45 12.82 12.81
CA ALA A 57 -7.49 11.70 13.75
C ALA A 57 -8.93 11.29 14.16
N ALA A 58 -9.90 12.19 14.04
CA ALA A 58 -11.32 11.92 14.27
C ALA A 58 -12.05 11.38 13.03
N GLY A 59 -11.36 11.23 11.89
CA GLY A 59 -11.94 10.75 10.63
C GLY A 59 -12.74 11.78 9.84
N GLN A 60 -12.59 13.07 10.14
CA GLN A 60 -13.26 14.16 9.41
C GLN A 60 -12.37 14.65 8.27
N SER A 61 -12.99 14.89 7.11
CA SER A 61 -12.31 15.45 5.94
C SER A 61 -11.79 16.86 6.21
N GLN A 62 -10.55 17.10 5.81
CA GLN A 62 -9.86 18.37 5.88
C GLN A 62 -9.76 18.98 4.48
N SER A 63 -10.01 20.28 4.38
CA SER A 63 -10.11 20.99 3.09
C SER A 63 -8.77 21.31 2.41
N SER A 64 -7.66 21.19 3.13
CA SER A 64 -6.34 21.55 2.61
C SER A 64 -5.22 20.80 3.30
N MET A 65 -4.20 20.43 2.52
CA MET A 65 -2.92 19.96 3.02
C MET A 65 -2.07 21.15 3.48
N SER A 66 -1.33 20.98 4.56
CA SER A 66 -0.33 21.92 5.06
C SER A 66 1.04 21.26 5.01
N ASP A 67 2.12 22.05 4.91
CA ASP A 67 3.48 21.50 4.84
C ASP A 67 3.81 20.55 6.01
N SER A 68 3.26 20.82 7.19
CA SER A 68 3.36 20.01 8.40
C SER A 68 1.98 19.49 8.79
N LEU A 69 1.85 18.16 8.95
CA LEU A 69 0.61 17.50 9.33
C LEU A 69 0.76 16.76 10.68
N PRO A 70 -0.23 16.90 11.58
CA PRO A 70 -0.17 16.25 12.88
C PRO A 70 -0.28 14.72 12.80
N ILE A 71 0.21 14.07 13.84
CA ILE A 71 0.07 12.62 14.06
C ILE A 71 -1.40 12.20 13.96
N GLY A 72 -1.66 11.04 13.37
CA GLY A 72 -2.98 10.47 13.19
C GLY A 72 -3.76 11.02 11.99
N ILE A 73 -3.19 11.98 11.25
CA ILE A 73 -3.70 12.35 9.93
C ILE A 73 -3.56 11.15 8.99
N ARG A 74 -4.58 10.94 8.16
CA ARG A 74 -4.60 9.94 7.11
C ARG A 74 -4.85 10.60 5.76
N VAL A 75 -4.14 10.15 4.74
CA VAL A 75 -4.25 10.64 3.37
C VAL A 75 -4.71 9.50 2.49
N ILE A 76 -5.82 9.70 1.79
CA ILE A 76 -6.45 8.67 0.97
C ILE A 76 -6.12 8.94 -0.50
N PHE A 77 -5.57 7.92 -1.15
CA PHE A 77 -5.24 7.92 -2.56
C PHE A 77 -6.30 7.19 -3.36
N ALA A 78 -6.57 7.69 -4.56
CA ALA A 78 -7.28 6.93 -5.59
C ALA A 78 -6.46 6.91 -6.86
N CYS A 79 -6.51 5.77 -7.56
CA CYS A 79 -5.92 5.69 -8.88
C CYS A 79 -6.67 6.56 -9.90
N ASP A 80 -5.94 6.98 -10.91
CA ASP A 80 -6.49 7.67 -12.06
C ASP A 80 -7.43 6.77 -12.86
N GLU A 81 -8.21 7.39 -13.73
CA GLU A 81 -9.14 6.67 -14.59
C GLU A 81 -8.39 5.61 -15.42
N GLY A 82 -8.98 4.42 -15.51
CA GLY A 82 -8.35 3.27 -16.17
C GLY A 82 -7.33 2.50 -15.30
N PHE A 83 -7.03 2.94 -14.07
CA PHE A 83 -6.18 2.21 -13.13
C PHE A 83 -6.96 1.71 -11.91
N HIS A 84 -6.39 0.73 -11.20
CA HIS A 84 -6.95 0.16 -9.98
C HIS A 84 -5.85 -0.02 -8.93
N MET A 85 -6.19 0.27 -7.68
CA MET A 85 -5.25 0.17 -6.57
C MET A 85 -5.00 -1.30 -6.24
N ASN A 86 -3.74 -1.70 -6.20
CA ASN A 86 -3.29 -2.97 -5.67
C ASN A 86 -2.38 -2.71 -4.48
N GLY A 87 -2.84 -3.03 -3.27
CA GLY A 87 -2.17 -2.65 -2.03
C GLY A 87 -3.01 -1.67 -1.20
N GLU A 88 -2.35 -0.90 -0.33
CA GLU A 88 -3.01 0.07 0.55
C GLU A 88 -3.26 1.39 -0.19
N CYS A 89 -4.40 2.02 0.06
CA CYS A 89 -4.73 3.35 -0.48
C CYS A 89 -4.63 4.47 0.56
N VAL A 90 -4.09 4.19 1.75
CA VAL A 90 -4.05 5.14 2.86
C VAL A 90 -2.63 5.23 3.41
N ALA A 91 -2.11 6.45 3.52
CA ALA A 91 -0.92 6.76 4.30
C ALA A 91 -1.31 7.44 5.61
N GLU A 92 -0.77 6.98 6.73
CA GLU A 92 -1.02 7.55 8.05
C GLU A 92 0.24 8.21 8.60
N CYS A 93 0.09 9.37 9.24
CA CYS A 93 1.16 10.01 9.98
C CYS A 93 1.32 9.36 11.36
N ASN A 94 2.39 8.59 11.56
CA ASN A 94 2.61 7.86 12.82
C ASN A 94 3.15 8.76 13.94
N ALA A 95 3.29 8.19 15.15
CA ALA A 95 3.78 8.90 16.33
C ALA A 95 5.22 9.44 16.23
N ASN A 96 6.01 8.96 15.25
CA ASN A 96 7.37 9.43 14.98
C ASN A 96 7.39 10.56 13.93
N GLY A 97 6.23 11.05 13.46
CA GLY A 97 6.16 12.06 12.40
C GLY A 97 6.56 11.50 11.03
N GLN A 98 6.32 10.20 10.79
CA GLN A 98 6.63 9.53 9.53
C GLN A 98 5.35 9.01 8.88
N TRP A 99 5.25 9.17 7.57
CA TRP A 99 4.20 8.53 6.79
C TRP A 99 4.43 7.03 6.75
N VAL A 100 3.39 6.27 7.09
CA VAL A 100 3.42 4.80 7.05
C VAL A 100 2.24 4.25 6.27
N THR A 101 2.48 3.15 5.60
CA THR A 101 1.49 2.32 4.89
C THR A 101 1.74 0.87 5.26
N GLN A 102 0.71 0.06 5.49
CA GLN A 102 0.90 -1.36 5.82
C GLN A 102 1.47 -2.16 4.65
N LYS A 103 1.05 -1.81 3.43
CA LYS A 103 1.53 -2.37 2.17
C LYS A 103 1.63 -1.24 1.15
N GLU A 104 2.73 -1.19 0.41
CA GLU A 104 2.88 -0.20 -0.66
C GLU A 104 1.74 -0.36 -1.68
N GLY A 105 1.02 0.74 -1.92
CA GLY A 105 -0.01 0.82 -2.94
C GLY A 105 0.60 1.07 -4.31
N VAL A 106 0.16 0.33 -5.31
CA VAL A 106 0.49 0.57 -6.71
C VAL A 106 -0.77 0.63 -7.56
N CYS A 107 -0.87 1.64 -8.42
CA CYS A 107 -1.93 1.73 -9.39
C CYS A 107 -1.58 0.93 -10.64
N LEU A 108 -2.30 -0.17 -10.86
CA LEU A 108 -2.12 -1.03 -12.04
C LEU A 108 -3.22 -0.76 -13.05
N ARG A 109 -2.86 -0.69 -14.34
CA ARG A 109 -3.86 -0.44 -15.37
C ARG A 109 -4.89 -1.57 -15.39
N LYS A 110 -6.16 -1.20 -15.51
CA LYS A 110 -7.26 -2.12 -15.73
C LYS A 110 -7.14 -2.75 -17.11
N CYS A 111 -7.51 -4.02 -17.19
CA CYS A 111 -7.83 -4.68 -18.44
C CYS A 111 -9.32 -4.59 -18.70
N ASN A 112 -9.66 -4.50 -19.99
CA ASN A 112 -11.03 -4.73 -20.43
C ASN A 112 -11.48 -6.15 -20.07
N ALA A 113 -12.79 -6.41 -20.11
CA ALA A 113 -13.27 -7.78 -20.05
C ALA A 113 -12.63 -8.60 -21.19
N PRO A 114 -12.10 -9.81 -20.93
CA PRO A 114 -11.51 -10.62 -21.98
C PRO A 114 -12.57 -11.03 -23.00
N SER A 115 -12.23 -10.88 -24.29
CA SER A 115 -13.07 -11.39 -25.38
C SER A 115 -12.81 -12.88 -25.55
N ILE A 116 -13.68 -13.72 -25.00
CA ILE A 116 -13.58 -15.18 -25.08
C ILE A 116 -14.60 -15.75 -26.09
N PRO A 117 -14.29 -16.87 -26.76
CA PRO A 117 -15.26 -17.59 -27.59
C PRO A 117 -16.52 -17.97 -26.80
N ARG A 118 -17.69 -18.04 -27.47
CA ARG A 118 -18.99 -18.35 -26.84
C ARG A 118 -19.01 -19.72 -26.14
N ASP A 119 -18.24 -20.67 -26.64
CA ASP A 119 -18.17 -22.03 -26.11
C ASP A 119 -17.15 -22.15 -24.96
N MET A 120 -16.67 -21.02 -24.43
CA MET A 120 -15.72 -20.95 -23.32
C MET A 120 -16.23 -20.03 -22.21
N ASN A 121 -15.82 -20.32 -20.99
CA ASN A 121 -16.08 -19.52 -19.81
C ASN A 121 -14.77 -19.23 -19.06
N LEU A 122 -14.73 -18.12 -18.31
CA LEU A 122 -13.68 -17.85 -17.35
C LEU A 122 -13.93 -18.66 -16.08
N GLU A 123 -13.01 -19.52 -15.73
CA GLU A 123 -13.02 -20.23 -14.45
C GLU A 123 -12.57 -19.26 -13.34
N ASN A 124 -13.29 -19.24 -12.21
CA ASN A 124 -12.97 -18.41 -11.04
C ASN A 124 -12.88 -16.89 -11.29
N SER A 125 -13.75 -16.35 -12.14
CA SER A 125 -13.93 -14.89 -12.25
C SER A 125 -14.73 -14.34 -11.06
N THR A 126 -14.16 -14.43 -9.85
CA THR A 126 -14.79 -13.85 -8.64
C THR A 126 -14.69 -12.33 -8.59
N ASN A 127 -13.72 -11.74 -9.31
CA ASN A 127 -13.50 -10.30 -9.35
C ASN A 127 -13.84 -9.73 -10.73
N ASN A 128 -14.73 -8.72 -10.74
CA ASN A 128 -15.08 -7.98 -11.96
C ASN A 128 -14.00 -6.98 -12.41
N VAL A 129 -12.87 -6.92 -11.68
CA VAL A 129 -11.76 -6.02 -11.99
C VAL A 129 -10.53 -6.83 -12.36
N PHE A 130 -10.07 -6.65 -13.59
CA PHE A 130 -8.84 -7.23 -14.10
C PHE A 130 -7.78 -6.15 -14.20
N ILE A 131 -6.56 -6.45 -13.77
CA ILE A 131 -5.40 -5.55 -13.82
C ILE A 131 -4.22 -6.25 -14.49
N VAL A 132 -3.25 -5.47 -14.98
CA VAL A 132 -2.02 -5.99 -15.61
C VAL A 132 -1.40 -7.11 -14.77
N GLY A 133 -1.04 -8.22 -15.42
CA GLY A 133 -0.47 -9.41 -14.78
C GLY A 133 -1.51 -10.43 -14.29
N HIS A 134 -2.81 -10.09 -14.25
CA HIS A 134 -3.85 -11.08 -13.98
C HIS A 134 -3.85 -12.16 -15.07
N ARG A 135 -3.97 -13.41 -14.63
CA ARG A 135 -4.16 -14.58 -15.48
C ARG A 135 -5.52 -15.17 -15.23
N ALA A 136 -6.27 -15.42 -16.30
CA ALA A 136 -7.55 -16.08 -16.22
C ALA A 136 -7.48 -17.44 -16.90
N LYS A 137 -8.07 -18.45 -16.27
CA LYS A 137 -8.18 -19.79 -16.83
C LYS A 137 -9.48 -19.90 -17.62
N LEU A 138 -9.38 -20.46 -18.80
CA LEU A 138 -10.49 -20.71 -19.69
C LEU A 138 -10.91 -22.17 -19.60
N ASN A 139 -12.23 -22.39 -19.60
CA ASN A 139 -12.83 -23.71 -19.61
C ASN A 139 -13.88 -23.82 -20.72
N CYS A 140 -14.07 -25.00 -21.29
CA CYS A 140 -15.11 -25.22 -22.30
C CYS A 140 -16.48 -25.42 -21.68
N SER A 141 -17.49 -24.88 -22.35
CA SER A 141 -18.90 -25.19 -22.11
C SER A 141 -19.20 -26.62 -22.59
N GLY A 142 -19.98 -27.38 -21.81
CA GLY A 142 -20.56 -28.64 -22.28
C GLY A 142 -19.65 -29.87 -22.32
N GLY A 143 -18.54 -29.90 -21.57
CA GLY A 143 -17.71 -31.11 -21.43
C GLY A 143 -16.84 -31.48 -22.64
N LEU A 144 -16.61 -30.53 -23.55
CA LEU A 144 -15.75 -30.70 -24.72
C LEU A 144 -14.26 -30.76 -24.34
N THR A 145 -13.49 -31.54 -25.09
CA THR A 145 -12.05 -31.70 -24.84
C THR A 145 -11.27 -30.51 -25.41
N MET A 146 -10.29 -30.03 -24.66
CA MET A 146 -9.46 -28.87 -25.00
C MET A 146 -8.03 -29.28 -25.32
N LYS A 147 -7.43 -28.62 -26.31
CA LYS A 147 -5.99 -28.74 -26.57
C LYS A 147 -5.34 -27.36 -26.66
N GLY A 148 -4.25 -27.17 -25.92
CA GLY A 148 -3.47 -25.93 -25.90
C GLY A 148 -3.37 -25.31 -24.50
N GLN A 149 -2.90 -24.06 -24.43
CA GLN A 149 -2.74 -23.32 -23.17
C GLN A 149 -4.10 -22.76 -22.72
N PRO A 150 -4.64 -23.16 -21.56
CA PRO A 150 -5.97 -22.76 -21.11
C PRO A 150 -5.94 -21.42 -20.35
N TYR A 151 -4.96 -20.56 -20.60
CA TYR A 151 -4.78 -19.32 -19.85
C TYR A 151 -4.63 -18.14 -20.80
N ILE A 152 -5.21 -17.02 -20.40
CA ILE A 152 -4.96 -15.71 -20.97
C ILE A 152 -4.39 -14.79 -19.89
N GLU A 153 -3.58 -13.83 -20.30
CA GLU A 153 -2.93 -12.87 -19.41
C GLU A 153 -3.26 -11.43 -19.81
N CYS A 154 -3.53 -10.58 -18.81
CA CYS A 154 -3.70 -9.15 -18.98
C CYS A 154 -2.34 -8.47 -19.16
N LEU A 155 -2.10 -7.91 -20.35
CA LEU A 155 -0.82 -7.33 -20.73
C LEU A 155 -0.65 -5.89 -20.25
N PRO A 156 0.59 -5.35 -20.24
CA PRO A 156 0.88 -3.92 -20.07
C PRO A 156 0.31 -3.02 -21.17
N THR A 157 -0.56 -3.50 -22.05
CA THR A 157 -1.39 -2.72 -22.99
C THR A 157 -2.85 -2.60 -22.53
N GLY A 158 -3.26 -3.27 -21.44
CA GLY A 158 -4.66 -3.30 -20.98
C GLY A 158 -5.53 -4.23 -21.81
N MET A 159 -4.90 -4.99 -22.70
CA MET A 159 -5.51 -6.03 -23.51
C MET A 159 -5.07 -7.40 -23.04
N TRP A 160 -5.92 -8.38 -23.27
CA TRP A 160 -5.60 -9.78 -23.00
C TRP A 160 -4.77 -10.37 -24.13
N THR A 161 -3.90 -11.32 -23.80
CA THR A 161 -3.29 -12.21 -24.79
C THR A 161 -4.36 -12.93 -25.60
N ASN A 162 -4.06 -13.22 -26.87
CA ASN A 162 -4.97 -14.00 -27.72
C ASN A 162 -5.26 -15.38 -27.14
N VAL A 163 -6.50 -15.81 -27.31
CA VAL A 163 -6.92 -17.18 -26.99
C VAL A 163 -6.29 -18.12 -28.02
N THR A 164 -5.35 -18.95 -27.58
CA THR A 164 -4.66 -19.94 -28.44
C THR A 164 -5.21 -21.35 -28.32
N MET A 165 -6.08 -21.60 -27.32
CA MET A 165 -6.72 -22.89 -27.11
C MET A 165 -7.75 -23.22 -28.19
N LYS A 166 -7.82 -24.51 -28.56
CA LYS A 166 -8.78 -25.02 -29.54
C LYS A 166 -9.66 -26.08 -28.91
N ILE A 167 -10.93 -26.03 -29.27
CA ILE A 167 -11.93 -27.05 -28.91
C ILE A 167 -11.75 -28.22 -29.87
N ILE A 168 -11.66 -29.44 -29.35
CA ILE A 168 -11.58 -30.66 -30.13
C ILE A 168 -12.72 -31.59 -29.74
N ILE A 169 -13.33 -32.23 -30.73
CA ILE A 169 -14.26 -33.33 -30.52
C ILE A 169 -13.41 -34.59 -30.54
N GLU A 170 -13.24 -35.25 -29.40
CA GLU A 170 -12.66 -36.59 -29.39
C GLU A 170 -13.65 -37.52 -30.10
N LYS A 171 -13.28 -37.98 -31.30
CA LYS A 171 -14.01 -39.07 -31.95
C LYS A 171 -13.76 -40.32 -31.11
N ILE A 172 -14.81 -40.82 -30.46
CA ILE A 172 -14.80 -42.17 -29.89
C ILE A 172 -14.57 -43.12 -31.07
N GLN A 173 -13.41 -43.79 -31.09
CA GLN A 173 -13.12 -44.88 -32.03
C GLN A 173 -13.89 -46.13 -31.65
#